data_AF-A0A699RL28-F1
#
_entry.id   AF-A0A699RL28-F1
#
_cell.length_a   1.000
_cell.length_b   1.000
_cell.length_c   1.000
_cell.angle_alpha   90.00
_cell.angle_beta   90.00
_cell.angle_gamma   90.00
#
_symmetry.space_group_name_H-M   'P 1'
#
loop_
_entity.id
_entity.type
_entity.pdbx_description
1 polymer ?
#
loop_
_entity_poly.entity_id
_entity_poly.type
_entity_poly.pdbx_seq_one_letter_code
_entity_poly.pdbx_strand_id
1 'polypeptide(L)'
;MKVMMTEEFCPLEEIQRMEEMDISSSTTRFNELVILCPGMVPTEQKKVEAYIRGLSKNIKGGVTSSEPATLNKAVRMAHTLMKQKVKAIAEREADNKKRKWENFQGGSSNGG
;
A
#
# COMPACT_ATOMS: atom_id res chain seq x y z
N MET A 1 34.18 -3.51 17.20
CA MET A 1 33.45 -4.71 16.74
C MET A 1 32.41 -4.28 15.73
N LYS A 2 32.48 -4.79 14.50
CA LYS A 2 31.62 -4.42 13.36
C LYS A 2 30.41 -5.35 13.38
N VAL A 3 29.25 -4.85 13.79
CA VAL A 3 28.00 -5.61 13.71
C VAL A 3 27.38 -5.30 12.35
N MET A 4 27.50 -6.26 11.45
CA MET A 4 26.83 -6.25 10.15
C MET A 4 25.41 -6.75 10.44
N MET A 5 24.42 -5.85 10.39
CA MET A 5 23.02 -6.24 10.36
C MET A 5 22.50 -5.69 9.04
N THR A 6 22.21 -6.66 8.18
CA THR A 6 21.75 -6.55 6.81
C THR A 6 20.70 -5.47 6.64
N GLU A 7 21.03 -4.53 5.78
CA GLU A 7 20.12 -3.60 5.14
C GLU A 7 19.07 -4.44 4.40
N GLU A 8 17.87 -4.59 4.98
CA GLU A 8 16.70 -5.03 4.21
C GLU A 8 16.27 -3.86 3.32
N PHE A 9 17.11 -3.59 2.33
CA PHE A 9 16.73 -2.80 1.18
C PHE A 9 15.72 -3.66 0.41
N CYS A 10 14.43 -3.36 0.54
CA CYS A 10 13.43 -3.96 -0.33
C CYS A 10 13.79 -3.51 -1.75
N PRO A 11 14.28 -4.41 -2.63
CA PRO A 11 14.79 -4.00 -3.92
C PRO A 11 13.66 -3.31 -4.68
N LEU A 12 13.93 -2.13 -5.25
CA LEU A 12 12.96 -1.41 -6.10
C LEU A 12 12.41 -2.30 -7.23
N GLU A 13 13.23 -3.26 -7.65
CA GLU A 13 12.92 -4.30 -8.63
C GLU A 13 11.85 -5.29 -8.12
N GLU A 14 11.74 -5.55 -6.82
CA GLU A 14 10.71 -6.41 -6.23
C GLU A 14 9.37 -5.67 -6.11
N ILE A 15 9.42 -4.36 -5.86
CA ILE A 15 8.26 -3.47 -5.90
C ILE A 15 7.78 -3.31 -7.36
N GLN A 16 8.68 -3.11 -8.32
CA GLN A 16 8.36 -3.05 -9.76
C GLN A 16 7.87 -4.38 -10.31
N ARG A 17 8.44 -5.52 -9.89
CA ARG A 17 7.93 -6.85 -10.28
C ARG A 17 6.52 -7.10 -9.76
N MET A 18 6.18 -6.56 -8.58
CA MET A 18 4.81 -6.62 -8.05
C MET A 18 3.86 -5.68 -8.80
N GLU A 19 4.36 -4.55 -9.33
CA GLU A 19 3.61 -3.55 -10.09
C GLU A 19 3.33 -3.99 -11.54
N GLU A 20 4.27 -4.67 -12.20
CA GLU A 20 4.12 -5.13 -13.58
C GLU A 20 3.47 -6.52 -13.69
N MET A 21 3.76 -7.45 -12.79
CA MET A 21 3.33 -8.85 -12.97
C MET A 21 1.82 -9.06 -12.66
N ASP A 22 1.21 -8.25 -11.80
CA ASP A 22 -0.22 -8.35 -11.48
C ASP A 22 -1.10 -7.57 -12.48
N ILE A 23 -0.63 -6.40 -12.94
CA ILE A 23 -1.37 -5.59 -13.91
C ILE A 23 -1.27 -6.19 -15.32
N SER A 24 -0.07 -6.60 -15.77
CA SER A 24 0.09 -7.13 -17.13
C SER A 24 -0.52 -8.53 -17.29
N SER A 25 -0.45 -9.39 -16.27
CA SER A 25 -1.09 -10.72 -16.34
C SER A 25 -2.62 -10.63 -16.26
N SER A 26 -3.16 -9.70 -15.46
CA SER A 26 -4.60 -9.46 -15.37
C SER A 26 -5.14 -8.84 -16.65
N THR A 27 -4.39 -7.92 -17.27
CA THR A 27 -4.76 -7.32 -18.58
C THR A 27 -4.67 -8.34 -19.71
N THR A 28 -3.64 -9.19 -19.70
CA THR A 28 -3.46 -10.26 -20.70
C THR A 28 -4.56 -11.31 -20.59
N ARG A 29 -4.86 -11.84 -19.39
CA ARG A 29 -5.99 -12.78 -19.19
C ARG A 29 -7.33 -12.15 -19.53
N PHE A 30 -7.52 -10.87 -19.24
CA PHE A 30 -8.74 -10.15 -19.61
C PHE A 30 -8.89 -10.07 -21.13
N ASN A 31 -7.81 -9.72 -21.84
CA ASN A 31 -7.81 -9.68 -23.31
C ASN A 31 -8.01 -11.06 -23.93
N GLU A 32 -7.39 -12.12 -23.38
CA GLU A 32 -7.63 -13.50 -23.83
C GLU A 32 -9.08 -13.93 -23.61
N LEU A 33 -9.70 -13.57 -22.47
CA LEU A 33 -11.10 -13.87 -22.19
C LEU A 33 -12.06 -13.09 -23.11
N VAL A 34 -11.74 -11.85 -23.47
CA VAL A 34 -12.49 -11.05 -24.46
C VAL A 34 -12.41 -11.70 -25.85
N ILE A 35 -11.26 -12.30 -26.21
CA ILE A 35 -11.07 -13.02 -27.47
C ILE A 35 -11.81 -14.38 -27.46
N LEU A 36 -11.72 -15.14 -26.36
CA LEU A 36 -12.32 -16.47 -26.22
C LEU A 36 -13.84 -16.43 -26.02
N CYS A 37 -14.38 -15.39 -25.39
CA CYS A 37 -15.81 -15.21 -25.17
C CYS A 37 -16.19 -13.71 -25.21
N PRO A 38 -16.42 -13.15 -26.41
CA PRO A 38 -16.78 -11.73 -26.59
C PRO A 38 -18.03 -11.30 -25.81
N GLY A 39 -18.91 -12.26 -25.45
CA GLY A 39 -20.12 -12.02 -24.66
C GLY A 39 -19.94 -12.11 -23.13
N MET A 40 -18.77 -12.55 -22.63
CA MET A 40 -18.50 -12.74 -21.18
C MET A 40 -17.49 -11.74 -20.63
N VAL A 41 -17.32 -10.58 -21.27
CA VAL A 41 -16.50 -9.50 -20.73
C VAL A 41 -16.98 -9.20 -19.30
N PRO A 42 -16.11 -9.36 -18.27
CA PRO A 42 -16.48 -9.02 -16.90
C PRO A 42 -17.01 -7.60 -16.84
N THR A 43 -18.21 -7.43 -16.29
CA THR A 43 -18.77 -6.10 -16.03
C THR A 43 -17.79 -5.32 -15.15
N GLU A 44 -17.79 -4.00 -15.29
CA GLU A 44 -16.89 -3.15 -14.52
C GLU A 44 -17.02 -3.39 -13.00
N GLN A 45 -18.24 -3.70 -12.55
CA GLN A 45 -18.53 -4.10 -11.17
C GLN A 45 -17.80 -5.38 -10.75
N LYS A 46 -17.79 -6.43 -11.60
CA LYS A 46 -17.06 -7.68 -11.32
C LYS A 46 -15.54 -7.46 -11.23
N LYS A 47 -15.01 -6.53 -12.05
CA LYS A 47 -13.58 -6.17 -11.96
C LYS A 47 -13.26 -5.44 -10.66
N VAL A 48 -14.11 -4.51 -10.26
CA VAL A 48 -13.99 -3.79 -8.97
C VAL A 48 -14.03 -4.77 -7.80
N GLU A 49 -14.99 -5.69 -7.80
CA GLU A 49 -15.11 -6.71 -6.74
C GLU A 49 -13.88 -7.61 -6.66
N ALA A 50 -13.39 -8.09 -7.81
CA ALA A 50 -12.17 -8.89 -7.88
C ALA A 50 -10.96 -8.14 -7.33
N TYR A 51 -10.81 -6.87 -7.70
CA TYR A 51 -9.74 -6.00 -7.20
C TYR A 51 -9.84 -5.79 -5.69
N ILE A 52 -11.01 -5.40 -5.16
CA ILE A 52 -11.24 -5.21 -3.72
C ILE A 52 -10.99 -6.51 -2.95
N ARG A 53 -11.32 -7.67 -3.53
CA ARG A 53 -11.05 -8.97 -2.91
C ARG A 53 -9.56 -9.24 -2.75
N GLY A 54 -8.74 -8.83 -3.72
CA GLY A 54 -7.28 -8.97 -3.71
C GLY A 54 -6.53 -7.98 -2.80
N LEU A 55 -7.18 -6.91 -2.35
CA LEU A 55 -6.53 -5.91 -1.48
C LEU A 55 -6.21 -6.46 -0.08
N SER A 56 -5.07 -6.00 0.46
CA SER A 56 -4.67 -6.26 1.84
C SER A 56 -5.66 -5.66 2.84
N LYS A 57 -5.89 -6.38 3.96
CA LYS A 57 -6.90 -6.03 5.00
C LYS A 57 -6.78 -4.58 5.50
N ASN A 58 -5.56 -4.05 5.53
CA ASN A 58 -5.26 -2.71 6.02
C ASN A 58 -5.86 -1.57 5.16
N ILE A 59 -6.03 -1.75 3.85
CA ILE A 59 -6.59 -0.73 2.94
C ILE A 59 -7.93 -1.15 2.34
N LYS A 60 -8.21 -2.46 2.32
CA LYS A 60 -9.45 -3.03 1.80
C LYS A 60 -10.69 -2.34 2.37
N GLY A 61 -10.76 -2.17 3.70
CA GLY A 61 -11.91 -1.50 4.33
C GLY A 61 -12.12 -0.07 3.84
N GLY A 62 -11.05 0.70 3.63
CA GLY A 62 -11.14 2.07 3.13
C GLY A 62 -11.58 2.14 1.67
N VAL A 63 -11.12 1.22 0.83
CA VAL A 63 -11.55 1.14 -0.58
C VAL A 63 -13.00 0.65 -0.68
N THR A 64 -13.39 -0.37 0.08
CA THR A 64 -14.77 -0.88 0.11
C THR A 64 -15.76 0.19 0.56
N SER A 65 -15.44 0.93 1.63
CA SER A 65 -16.30 2.01 2.15
C SER A 65 -16.51 3.17 1.17
N SER A 66 -15.64 3.28 0.17
CA SER A 66 -15.69 4.37 -0.80
C SER A 66 -16.43 4.02 -2.08
N GLU A 67 -16.92 2.78 -2.18
CA GLU A 67 -17.73 2.26 -3.28
C GLU A 67 -17.26 2.73 -4.66
N PRO A 68 -16.07 2.30 -5.11
CA PRO A 68 -15.55 2.71 -6.40
C PRO A 68 -16.40 2.14 -7.54
N ALA A 69 -16.90 3.03 -8.41
CA ALA A 69 -17.71 2.64 -9.57
C ALA A 69 -16.91 2.01 -10.72
N THR A 70 -15.58 2.20 -10.74
CA THR A 70 -14.68 1.68 -11.77
C THR A 70 -13.41 1.13 -11.16
N LEU A 71 -12.75 0.22 -11.89
CA LEU A 71 -11.48 -0.37 -11.45
C LEU A 71 -10.42 0.72 -11.25
N ASN A 72 -10.33 1.68 -12.18
CA ASN A 72 -9.38 2.79 -12.07
C ASN A 72 -9.60 3.62 -10.80
N LYS A 73 -10.86 3.89 -10.43
CA LYS A 73 -11.18 4.58 -9.18
C LYS A 73 -10.70 3.75 -7.99
N ALA A 74 -11.00 2.45 -7.95
CA ALA A 74 -10.54 1.56 -6.88
C ALA A 74 -9.00 1.56 -6.72
N VAL A 75 -8.26 1.53 -7.83
CA VAL A 75 -6.79 1.60 -7.86
C VAL A 75 -6.27 2.92 -7.28
N ARG A 76 -6.79 4.06 -7.76
CA ARG A 76 -6.39 5.38 -7.26
C ARG A 76 -6.65 5.55 -5.76
N MET A 77 -7.75 4.99 -5.27
CA MET A 77 -8.11 5.04 -3.85
C MET A 77 -7.18 4.18 -3.00
N ALA A 78 -6.88 2.95 -3.44
CA ALA A 78 -5.91 2.08 -2.78
C ALA A 78 -4.54 2.77 -2.62
N HIS A 79 -4.04 3.37 -3.71
CA HIS A 79 -2.76 4.10 -3.69
C HIS A 79 -2.78 5.29 -2.73
N THR A 80 -3.86 6.07 -2.73
CA THR A 80 -4.02 7.23 -1.84
C THR A 80 -4.03 6.82 -0.37
N LEU A 81 -4.77 5.76 -0.02
CA LEU A 81 -4.84 5.25 1.35
C LEU A 81 -3.50 4.71 1.83
N MET A 82 -2.76 4.02 0.96
CA MET A 82 -1.42 3.55 1.27
C MET A 82 -0.48 4.71 1.56
N LYS A 83 -0.46 5.73 0.70
CA LYS A 83 0.35 6.94 0.88
C LYS A 83 0.03 7.67 2.19
N GLN A 84 -1.25 7.79 2.53
CA GLN A 84 -1.68 8.39 3.80
C GLN A 84 -1.19 7.60 5.02
N LYS A 85 -1.22 6.27 4.96
CA LYS A 85 -0.72 5.43 6.07
C LYS A 85 0.79 5.57 6.26
N VAL A 86 1.57 5.55 5.18
CA VAL A 86 3.02 5.77 5.25
C VAL A 86 3.33 7.12 5.88
N LYS A 87 2.62 8.18 5.46
CA LYS A 87 2.77 9.52 6.04
C LYS A 87 2.45 9.55 7.54
N ALA A 88 1.36 8.93 7.96
CA ALA A 88 0.97 8.88 9.36
C ALA A 88 1.97 8.11 10.25
N ILE A 89 2.60 7.05 9.72
CA ILE A 89 3.64 6.31 10.42
C ILE A 89 4.88 7.20 10.62
N ALA A 90 5.34 7.86 9.55
CA ALA A 90 6.49 8.76 9.62
C ALA A 90 6.28 9.92 10.61
N GLU A 91 5.07 10.49 10.65
CA GLU A 91 4.71 11.54 11.60
C GLU A 91 4.73 11.04 13.06
N ARG A 92 4.19 9.84 13.32
CA ARG A 92 4.26 9.24 14.67
C ARG A 92 5.69 8.94 15.11
N GLU A 93 6.54 8.48 14.20
CA GLU A 93 7.95 8.22 14.51
C GLU A 93 8.71 9.51 14.81
N ALA A 94 8.47 10.58 14.05
CA ALA A 94 9.05 11.89 14.31
C ALA A 94 8.64 12.43 15.68
N ASP A 95 7.34 12.33 16.02
CA ASP A 95 6.82 12.76 17.31
C ASP A 95 7.38 11.91 18.48
N ASN A 96 7.49 10.60 18.29
CA ASN A 96 8.10 9.72 19.29
C ASN A 96 9.60 10.03 19.51
N LYS A 97 10.35 10.32 18.45
CA LYS A 97 11.76 10.74 18.56
C LYS A 97 11.89 12.07 19.31
N LYS A 98 11.01 13.04 19.03
CA LYS A 98 10.96 14.33 19.73
C LYS A 98 10.71 14.15 21.23
N ARG A 99 9.67 13.39 21.60
CA ARG A 99 9.35 13.09 23.00
C ARG A 99 10.50 12.36 23.71
N LYS A 100 11.22 11.48 23.03
CA LYS A 100 12.39 10.79 23.60
C LYS A 100 13.54 11.77 23.89
N TRP A 101 13.81 12.70 22.98
CA TRP A 101 14.83 13.75 23.17
C TRP A 101 14.50 14.66 24.36
N GLU A 102 13.24 15.08 24.50
CA GLU A 102 12.78 15.90 25.63
C GLU A 102 12.96 15.17 26.98
N ASN A 103 12.69 13.86 27.03
CA ASN A 103 12.93 13.05 28.24
C ASN A 103 14.42 12.93 28.61
N PHE A 104 15.33 12.92 27.64
CA PHE A 104 16.78 12.94 27.94
C PHE A 104 17.28 14.29 28.43
N GLN A 105 16.64 15.39 28.04
CA GLN A 105 17.01 16.75 28.48
C GLN A 105 16.43 17.13 29.85
N GLY A 106 15.28 16.55 30.24
CA GLY A 106 14.65 16.82 31.54
C GLY A 106 15.31 16.16 32.76
N GLY A 107 16.31 15.29 32.56
CA GLY A 107 17.01 14.57 33.63
C GLY A 107 18.16 15.34 34.31
N SER A 108 18.45 16.57 33.90
CA SER A 108 19.49 17.42 34.49
C SER A 108 18.91 18.65 35.18
N SER A 109 18.09 18.45 36.21
CA SER A 109 17.91 19.47 37.25
C SER A 109 18.81 19.10 38.43
N ASN A 110 19.94 19.82 38.53
CA ASN A 110 20.96 19.71 39.56
C ASN A 110 20.35 19.66 40.97
N GLY A 111 20.83 18.70 41.78
CA GLY A 111 20.94 18.88 43.22
C GLY A 111 22.00 19.95 43.52
N GLY A 112 21.64 20.87 44.40
CA GLY A 112 22.49 21.92 44.97
C GLY A 112 21.75 22.53 46.14
#